data_AF-A0A839RTM6-F1
#
_entry.id   AF-A0A839RTM6-F1
#
_cell.length_a   1.000
_cell.length_b   1.000
_cell.length_c   1.000
_cell.angle_alpha   90.00
_cell.angle_beta   90.00
_cell.angle_gamma   90.00
#
_symmetry.space_group_name_H-M   'P 1'
#
loop_
_entity.id
_entity.type
_entity.pdbx_description
1 polymer ?
#
loop_
_entity_poly.entity_id
_entity_poly.type
_entity_poly.pdbx_seq_one_letter_code
_entity_poly.pdbx_strand_id
1 'polypeptide(L)'
;MAHIPLAIIAAFLLLALILVVSDRWRRGAFVVGIATLLAAWFRLILPEVQAGLLAVRSRPFDVGALALMGGTIVWLTLSIDPLGTG
;
A
#
# COMPACT_ATOMS: atom_id res chain seq x y z
N MET A 1 19.97 4.68 -6.98
CA MET A 1 19.13 3.51 -6.59
C MET A 1 18.11 3.82 -5.49
N ALA A 2 18.23 4.91 -4.72
CA ALA A 2 17.33 5.23 -3.60
C ALA A 2 15.84 5.48 -3.97
N HIS A 3 15.53 5.81 -5.24
CA HIS A 3 14.17 6.15 -5.70
C HIS A 3 13.40 4.97 -6.32
N ILE A 4 14.04 3.82 -6.54
CA ILE A 4 13.41 2.66 -7.19
C ILE A 4 12.18 2.17 -6.40
N PRO A 5 12.23 1.99 -5.07
CA PRO A 5 11.06 1.56 -4.30
C PRO A 5 9.89 2.53 -4.41
N LEU A 6 10.18 3.84 -4.39
CA LEU A 6 9.18 4.88 -4.56
C LEU A 6 8.54 4.84 -5.95
N ALA A 7 9.35 4.67 -7.00
CA ALA A 7 8.86 4.57 -8.37
C ALA A 7 7.94 3.34 -8.57
N ILE A 8 8.28 2.21 -7.94
CA ILE A 8 7.43 1.00 -7.95
C ILE A 8 6.09 1.30 -7.28
N ILE A 9 6.09 1.87 -6.07
CA ILE A 9 4.86 2.22 -5.36
C ILE A 9 4.02 3.20 -6.18
N ALA A 10 4.65 4.24 -6.74
CA ALA A 10 3.98 5.23 -7.58
C ALA A 10 3.34 4.59 -8.83
N ALA A 11 4.00 3.63 -9.47
CA ALA A 11 3.44 2.91 -10.62
C ALA A 11 2.18 2.11 -10.24
N PHE A 12 2.19 1.44 -9.07
CA PHE A 12 1.00 0.75 -8.57
C PHE A 12 -0.13 1.73 -8.24
N LEU A 13 0.18 2.88 -7.63
CA LEU A 13 -0.82 3.91 -7.35
C LEU A 13 -1.39 4.53 -8.63
N LEU A 14 -0.58 4.74 -9.67
CA LEU A 14 -1.05 5.17 -10.99
C LEU A 14 -1.97 4.13 -11.62
N LEU A 15 -1.62 2.84 -11.56
CA LEU A 15 -2.48 1.76 -12.02
C LEU A 15 -3.80 1.73 -11.25
N ALA A 16 -3.75 1.86 -9.92
CA ALA A 16 -4.94 1.92 -9.09
C ALA A 16 -5.83 3.10 -9.49
N LEU A 17 -5.25 4.29 -9.69
CA LEU A 17 -5.97 5.48 -10.12
C LEU A 17 -6.67 5.24 -11.46
N ILE A 18 -5.96 4.70 -12.46
CA ILE A 18 -6.53 4.35 -13.78
C ILE A 18 -7.72 3.42 -13.63
N LEU A 19 -7.64 2.39 -12.77
CA LEU A 19 -8.74 1.48 -12.51
C LEU A 19 -9.94 2.18 -11.85
N VAL A 20 -9.71 3.05 -10.86
CA VAL A 20 -10.77 3.80 -10.18
C VAL A 20 -11.51 4.70 -11.17
N VAL A 21 -10.80 5.47 -11.99
CA VAL A 21 -11.43 6.37 -12.98
C VAL A 21 -12.07 5.61 -14.16
N SER A 22 -11.75 4.32 -14.34
CA SER A 22 -12.39 3.43 -15.33
C SER A 22 -13.58 2.66 -14.74
N ASP A 23 -14.21 3.16 -13.67
CA ASP A 23 -15.31 2.53 -12.94
C ASP A 23 -14.99 1.15 -12.32
N ARG A 24 -13.72 0.75 -12.30
CA ARG A 24 -13.24 -0.50 -11.68
C ARG A 24 -12.77 -0.26 -10.25
N TRP A 25 -13.53 0.51 -9.48
CA TRP A 25 -13.17 0.99 -8.15
C TRP A 25 -12.68 -0.13 -7.21
N ARG A 26 -13.31 -1.32 -7.25
CA ARG A 26 -12.92 -2.48 -6.42
C ARG A 26 -11.53 -2.99 -6.77
N ARG A 27 -11.22 -3.13 -8.07
CA ARG A 27 -9.88 -3.52 -8.54
C ARG A 27 -8.86 -2.43 -8.24
N GLY A 28 -9.24 -1.16 -8.38
CA GLY A 28 -8.39 -0.03 -8.00
C GLY A 28 -8.01 -0.05 -6.53
N ALA A 29 -8.99 -0.19 -5.63
CA ALA A 29 -8.77 -0.31 -4.19
C ALA A 29 -7.92 -1.53 -3.82
N PHE A 30 -8.12 -2.68 -4.47
CA PHE A 30 -7.27 -3.86 -4.28
C PHE A 30 -5.81 -3.54 -4.60
N VAL A 31 -5.55 -2.88 -5.73
CA VAL A 31 -4.18 -2.47 -6.12
C VAL A 31 -3.59 -1.47 -5.12
N VAL A 32 -4.38 -0.55 -4.54
CA VAL A 32 -3.91 0.32 -3.43
C VAL A 32 -3.50 -0.51 -2.20
N GLY A 33 -4.29 -1.51 -1.83
CA GLY A 33 -3.95 -2.43 -0.74
C GLY A 33 -2.62 -3.14 -0.98
N ILE A 34 -2.41 -3.69 -2.18
CA ILE A 34 -1.13 -4.32 -2.59
C ILE A 34 0.03 -3.31 -2.57
N ALA A 35 -0.16 -2.09 -3.08
CA ALA A 35 0.85 -1.04 -3.05
C ALA A 35 1.29 -0.70 -1.61
N THR A 36 0.33 -0.69 -0.68
CA THR A 36 0.57 -0.42 0.74
C THR A 36 1.34 -1.56 1.41
N LEU A 37 1.02 -2.80 1.08
CA LEU A 37 1.78 -3.98 1.55
C LEU A 37 3.20 -4.01 0.99
N LEU A 38 3.39 -3.63 -0.28
CA LEU A 38 4.72 -3.46 -0.87
C LEU A 38 5.52 -2.36 -0.15
N ALA A 39 4.88 -1.26 0.25
CA ALA A 39 5.52 -0.23 1.06
C ALA A 39 5.99 -0.78 2.42
N ALA A 40 5.17 -1.59 3.10
CA ALA A 40 5.55 -2.29 4.33
C ALA A 40 6.76 -3.21 4.11
N TRP A 41 6.76 -3.96 3.01
CA TRP A 41 7.87 -4.85 2.62
C TRP A 41 9.16 -4.06 2.37
N PHE A 42 9.10 -2.97 1.61
CA PHE A 42 10.25 -2.10 1.40
C PHE A 42 10.76 -1.50 2.71
N ARG A 43 9.87 -1.10 3.63
CA ARG A 43 10.24 -0.62 4.96
C ARG A 43 10.98 -1.68 5.79
N LEU A 44 10.64 -2.96 5.61
CA LEU A 44 11.29 -4.10 6.28
C LEU A 44 12.69 -4.44 5.75
N ILE A 45 13.01 -4.10 4.51
CA ILE A 45 14.31 -4.43 3.90
C ILE A 45 15.25 -3.24 3.77
N LEU A 46 14.72 -2.01 3.70
CA LEU A 46 15.54 -0.80 3.55
C LEU A 46 16.10 -0.31 4.89
N PRO A 47 17.39 0.06 4.96
CA PRO A 47 18.01 0.63 6.16
C PRO A 47 17.34 1.93 6.58
N GLU A 48 17.16 2.14 7.88
CA GLU A 48 16.65 3.39 8.40
C GLU A 48 17.76 4.44 8.47
N VAL A 49 17.56 5.57 7.78
CA VAL A 49 18.28 6.81 8.10
C VAL A 49 17.65 7.34 9.39
N GLN A 50 18.31 7.09 10.53
CA GLN A 50 17.74 7.33 11.85
C GLN A 50 17.39 8.81 12.06
N ALA A 51 16.12 9.07 12.39
CA ALA A 51 15.63 10.38 12.83
C ALA A 51 15.83 10.53 14.34
N GLY A 52 17.06 10.83 14.78
CA GLY A 52 17.52 10.84 16.19
C GLY A 52 16.45 11.13 17.26
N LEU A 53 16.04 12.40 17.44
CA LEU A 53 15.08 12.81 18.48
C LEU A 53 13.59 12.57 18.14
N LEU A 54 13.27 12.12 16.92
CA LEU A 54 11.90 11.85 16.46
C LEU A 54 11.58 10.34 16.40
N ALA A 55 12.29 9.52 17.20
CA ALA A 55 12.14 8.07 17.28
C ALA A 55 10.79 7.57 17.83
N VAL A 56 9.76 8.41 17.87
CA VAL A 56 8.38 8.05 18.27
C VAL A 56 7.80 7.01 17.31
N ARG A 57 8.15 7.08 16.02
CA ARG A 57 7.68 6.14 15.00
C ARG A 57 8.76 5.13 14.66
N SER A 58 8.87 4.09 15.49
CA SER A 58 9.82 3.01 15.28
C SER A 58 9.52 2.23 13.98
N ARG A 59 10.55 1.62 13.38
CA ARG A 59 10.41 0.70 12.25
C ARG A 59 9.28 -0.32 12.38
N PRO A 60 9.17 -1.09 13.49
CA PRO A 60 8.14 -2.10 13.60
C PRO A 60 6.74 -1.49 13.68
N PHE A 61 6.58 -0.31 14.27
CA PHE A 61 5.30 0.39 14.28
C PHE A 61 4.88 0.82 12.87
N ASP A 62 5.78 1.38 12.07
CA ASP A 62 5.50 1.77 10.68
C ASP A 62 5.12 0.57 9.82
N VAL A 63 5.92 -0.51 9.88
CA VAL A 63 5.64 -1.76 9.17
C VAL A 63 4.30 -2.33 9.61
N GLY A 64 4.02 -2.38 10.93
CA GLY A 64 2.77 -2.88 11.47
C GLY A 64 1.57 -2.06 10.99
N ALA A 65 1.66 -0.73 11.02
CA ALA A 65 0.61 0.15 10.52
C ALA A 65 0.35 -0.03 9.02
N LEU A 66 1.40 -0.11 8.20
CA LEU A 66 1.28 -0.33 6.76
C LEU A 66 0.72 -1.73 6.44
N ALA A 67 1.17 -2.76 7.16
CA ALA A 67 0.70 -4.13 6.98
C ALA A 67 -0.78 -4.27 7.37
N LEU A 68 -1.18 -3.69 8.51
CA LEU A 68 -2.57 -3.66 8.94
C LEU A 68 -3.44 -2.91 7.93
N MET A 69 -3.05 -1.70 7.53
CA MET A 69 -3.83 -0.90 6.59
C MET A 69 -3.96 -1.60 5.22
N GLY A 70 -2.85 -2.06 4.65
CA GLY A 70 -2.85 -2.77 3.37
C GLY A 70 -3.64 -4.07 3.44
N GLY A 71 -3.50 -4.82 4.54
CA GLY A 71 -4.26 -6.05 4.80
C GLY A 71 -5.77 -5.79 4.93
N THR A 72 -6.18 -4.76 5.65
CA THR A 72 -7.60 -4.38 5.77
C THR A 72 -8.18 -3.96 4.42
N ILE A 73 -7.46 -3.17 3.62
CA ILE A 73 -7.91 -2.79 2.27
C ILE A 73 -8.10 -4.03 1.41
N VAL A 74 -7.09 -4.91 1.34
CA VAL A 74 -7.17 -6.15 0.55
C VAL A 74 -8.34 -7.01 1.02
N TRP A 75 -8.48 -7.22 2.32
CA TRP A 75 -9.57 -8.00 2.90
C TRP A 75 -10.94 -7.44 2.52
N LEU A 76 -11.17 -6.13 2.72
CA LEU A 76 -12.44 -5.47 2.37
C LEU A 76 -12.76 -5.59 0.87
N THR A 77 -11.75 -5.44 0.01
CA THR A 77 -11.96 -5.53 -1.44
C THR A 77 -12.27 -6.94 -1.94
N LEU A 78 -11.86 -7.96 -1.18
CA LEU A 78 -12.17 -9.37 -1.45
C LEU A 78 -13.47 -9.83 -0.77
N SER A 79 -13.84 -9.23 0.36
CA SER A 79 -15.03 -9.63 1.14
C SER A 79 -16.32 -8.96 0.68
N ILE A 80 -16.26 -7.85 -0.06
CA ILE A 80 -17.44 -7.13 -0.54
C ILE A 80 -17.83 -7.64 -1.92
N ASP A 81 -19.03 -8.21 -2.02
CA ASP A 81 -19.60 -8.63 -3.30
C ASP A 81 -19.91 -7.42 -4.20
N PRO A 82 -19.66 -7.52 -5.52
CA PRO A 82 -20.18 -6.53 -6.46
C PRO A 82 -21.70 -6.54 -6.39
N LEU A 83 -22.32 -5.38 -6.13
CA LEU A 83 -23.73 -5.20 -6.45
C LEU A 83 -23.87 -5.32 -7.99
N GLY A 84 -24.24 -6.50 -8.47
CA GLY A 84 -24.71 -6.77 -9.84
C GLY A 84 -23.73 -6.57 -11.00
N THR A 85 -22.41 -6.54 -10.78
CA THR A 85 -21.40 -6.32 -11.84
C THR A 85 -20.29 -7.40 -11.88
N GLY A 86 -20.71 -8.66 -11.82
CA GLY A 86 -19.83 -9.82 -12.07
C GLY A 86 -19.33 -9.85 -13.50
#